data_AF-A0A1I7UBX8-F1
#
_entry.id   AF-A0A1I7UBX8-F1
#
_cell.length_a   1.000
_cell.length_b   1.000
_cell.length_c   1.000
_cell.angle_alpha   90.00
_cell.angle_beta   90.00
_cell.angle_gamma   90.00
#
_symmetry.space_group_name_H-M   'P 1'
#
loop_
_entity.id
_entity.type
_entity.pdbx_description
1 polymer ?
#
loop_
_entity_poly.entity_id
_entity_poly.type
_entity_poly.pdbx_seq_one_letter_code
_entity_poly.pdbx_strand_id
1 'polypeptide(L)'
;MITRCLLSIHSNSISRGFSTSRPSSSIFEKIKSFLTSEELDNFDAENIQKAHKKDRVDEKEWTLIYRDVGASRTFYMTAAFLPCFIAGSTVFAIDINTNSPSNRFDFVQKLVTDAEELGVLVALPSIALVFVVAFLIRVQQLRLIRIYQNKKDVERFMAIRSKNAIIQHKQEFRRDEAAGFYFADDQSDGARVAIQFLFGNIQIGNRKFMIMDDMFRANNYRSYMLNETSVPPRL
;
A
#
# COMPACT_ATOMS: atom_id res chain seq x y z
N MET A 1 39.09 8.18 -28.23
CA MET A 1 38.03 7.14 -28.08
C MET A 1 37.23 7.50 -26.84
N ILE A 2 35.96 7.91 -26.83
CA ILE A 2 34.94 8.16 -27.84
C ILE A 2 34.22 9.42 -27.33
N THR A 3 34.37 10.51 -28.06
CA THR A 3 33.51 11.70 -28.01
C THR A 3 32.67 11.70 -29.28
N ARG A 4 31.42 12.19 -29.19
CA ARG A 4 30.41 12.34 -30.25
C ARG A 4 29.50 11.13 -30.49
N CYS A 5 28.33 11.17 -29.86
CA CYS A 5 27.11 10.61 -30.45
C CYS A 5 25.88 11.38 -29.93
N LEU A 6 25.84 12.68 -30.18
CA LEU A 6 24.63 13.50 -30.07
C LEU A 6 24.64 14.46 -31.25
N LEU A 7 24.02 14.04 -32.36
CA LEU A 7 23.57 14.88 -33.47
C LEU A 7 22.69 14.01 -34.37
N SER A 8 21.61 14.62 -34.87
CA SER A 8 20.61 14.08 -35.79
C SER A 8 19.43 13.35 -35.14
N ILE A 9 18.45 14.13 -34.65
CA ILE A 9 17.08 13.94 -35.15
C ILE A 9 16.56 15.30 -35.59
N HIS A 10 16.19 15.30 -36.87
CA HIS A 10 15.78 16.40 -37.70
C HIS A 10 14.50 17.05 -37.19
N SER A 11 14.49 18.38 -37.26
CA SER A 11 13.32 19.25 -37.10
C SER A 11 12.20 18.87 -38.05
N ASN A 12 11.00 18.66 -37.53
CA ASN A 12 9.78 18.99 -38.25
C ASN A 12 8.80 19.65 -37.27
N SER A 13 8.82 20.98 -37.28
CA SER A 13 7.83 21.82 -36.63
C SER A 13 6.57 21.88 -37.50
N ILE A 14 5.44 21.46 -36.96
CA ILE A 14 4.14 22.06 -37.30
C ILE A 14 3.54 22.54 -35.99
N SER A 15 3.35 23.85 -35.93
CA SER A 15 2.78 24.62 -34.85
C SER A 15 1.27 24.42 -34.74
N ARG A 16 0.74 24.40 -33.52
CA ARG A 16 -0.31 25.30 -33.00
C ARG A 16 -0.96 24.72 -31.75
N GLY A 17 -1.08 25.56 -30.72
CA GLY A 17 -1.95 25.32 -29.56
C GLY A 17 -1.27 25.60 -28.23
N PHE A 18 -1.00 26.88 -27.93
CA PHE A 18 -0.78 27.32 -26.56
C PHE A 18 -2.07 27.04 -25.76
N SER A 19 -2.04 26.02 -24.90
CA SER A 19 -2.95 25.90 -23.76
C SER A 19 -2.14 26.15 -22.51
N THR A 20 -2.13 27.39 -22.06
CA THR A 20 -1.66 27.76 -20.72
C THR A 20 -2.72 27.38 -19.71
N SER A 21 -2.71 26.13 -19.29
CA SER A 21 -3.17 25.77 -17.96
C SER A 21 -1.97 25.18 -17.22
N ARG A 22 -1.33 26.01 -16.39
CA ARG A 22 -0.40 25.53 -15.37
C ARG A 22 -1.23 24.81 -14.30
N PRO A 23 -0.86 23.60 -13.90
CA PRO A 23 -0.96 23.21 -12.51
C PRO A 23 0.46 22.93 -12.03
N SER A 24 1.24 23.98 -11.76
CA SER A 24 2.44 23.85 -10.95
C SER A 24 2.05 23.92 -9.48
N SER A 25 1.13 23.05 -9.03
CA SER A 25 1.00 22.80 -7.61
C SER A 25 2.31 22.15 -7.16
N SER A 26 2.89 22.72 -6.10
CA SER A 26 4.15 22.22 -5.53
C SER A 26 3.97 20.73 -5.20
N ILE A 27 5.05 19.95 -5.26
CA ILE A 27 5.00 18.51 -4.90
C ILE A 27 4.37 18.33 -3.50
N PHE A 28 4.61 19.28 -2.61
CA PHE A 28 4.02 19.35 -1.28
C PHE A 28 2.50 19.51 -1.30
N GLU A 29 1.93 20.36 -2.15
CA GLU A 29 0.48 20.48 -2.32
C GLU A 29 -0.15 19.21 -2.87
N LYS A 30 0.55 18.48 -3.75
CA LYS A 30 0.10 17.18 -4.26
C LYS A 30 0.11 16.09 -3.18
N ILE A 31 1.11 16.10 -2.31
CA ILE A 31 1.19 15.18 -1.17
C ILE A 31 0.11 15.55 -0.14
N LYS A 32 -0.04 16.84 0.17
CA LYS A 32 -1.08 17.34 1.08
C LYS A 32 -2.46 16.98 0.55
N SER A 33 -2.77 17.24 -0.72
CA SER A 33 -4.07 16.85 -1.28
C SER A 33 -4.28 15.34 -1.28
N PHE A 34 -3.24 14.53 -1.50
CA PHE A 34 -3.35 13.06 -1.39
C PHE A 34 -3.65 12.59 0.05
N LEU A 35 -3.07 13.25 1.05
CA LEU A 35 -3.27 12.95 2.47
C LEU A 35 -4.60 13.48 3.01
N THR A 36 -5.05 14.64 2.51
CA THR A 36 -6.20 15.40 3.04
C THR A 36 -7.42 15.35 2.13
N SER A 37 -7.40 14.64 0.99
CA SER A 37 -8.56 14.59 0.10
C SER A 37 -9.74 14.00 0.87
N GLU A 38 -10.75 14.84 1.09
CA GLU A 38 -12.09 14.45 1.51
C GLU A 38 -12.61 13.38 0.55
N GLU A 39 -13.42 12.48 1.09
CA GLU A 39 -13.97 11.28 0.46
C GLU A 39 -14.91 11.64 -0.70
N LEU A 40 -14.34 12.08 -1.83
CA LEU A 40 -14.98 11.85 -3.12
C LEU A 40 -15.30 10.36 -3.23
N ASP A 41 -16.46 10.03 -3.80
CA ASP A 41 -16.90 8.65 -4.00
C ASP A 41 -15.73 7.79 -4.49
N ASN A 42 -15.48 6.69 -3.76
CA ASN A 42 -14.37 5.77 -4.01
C ASN A 42 -14.35 5.29 -5.46
N PHE A 43 -15.53 5.25 -6.11
CA PHE A 43 -15.75 4.79 -7.47
C PHE A 43 -16.15 5.90 -8.46
N ASP A 44 -15.81 7.17 -8.17
CA ASP A 44 -15.92 8.23 -9.17
C ASP A 44 -15.04 7.96 -10.40
N ALA A 45 -15.49 8.41 -11.58
CA ALA A 45 -14.85 8.13 -12.86
C ALA A 45 -13.39 8.58 -12.90
N GLU A 46 -13.07 9.73 -12.32
CA GLU A 46 -11.69 10.23 -12.25
C GLU A 46 -10.81 9.33 -11.36
N ASN A 47 -11.35 8.85 -10.24
CA ASN A 47 -10.67 7.96 -9.30
C ASN A 47 -10.40 6.57 -9.92
N ILE A 48 -11.38 6.03 -10.67
CA ILE A 48 -11.23 4.79 -11.42
C ILE A 48 -10.12 4.94 -12.46
N GLN A 49 -10.16 5.99 -13.27
CA GLN A 49 -9.14 6.23 -14.30
C GLN A 49 -7.74 6.38 -13.69
N LYS A 50 -7.61 7.12 -12.57
CA LYS A 50 -6.36 7.23 -11.82
C LYS A 50 -5.86 5.87 -11.35
N ALA A 51 -6.74 5.00 -10.84
CA ALA A 51 -6.37 3.66 -10.41
C ALA A 51 -5.87 2.78 -11.58
N HIS A 52 -6.59 2.75 -12.69
CA HIS A 52 -6.19 2.02 -13.90
C HIS A 52 -4.83 2.48 -14.43
N LYS A 53 -4.61 3.80 -14.53
CA LYS A 53 -3.32 4.37 -14.96
C LYS A 53 -2.20 4.01 -14.00
N LYS A 54 -2.46 4.08 -12.70
CA LYS A 54 -1.49 3.79 -11.64
C LYS A 54 -1.07 2.32 -11.64
N ASP A 55 -2.02 1.43 -11.80
CA ASP A 55 -1.78 0.00 -11.79
C ASP A 55 -1.38 -0.53 -13.16
N ARG A 56 -1.42 0.30 -14.22
CA ARG A 56 -1.18 -0.11 -15.62
C ARG A 56 -2.08 -1.30 -15.98
N VAL A 57 -3.38 -1.13 -15.81
CA VAL A 57 -4.43 -2.12 -16.11
C VAL A 57 -5.40 -1.49 -17.10
N ASP A 58 -5.73 -2.20 -18.19
CA ASP A 58 -6.65 -1.68 -19.20
C ASP A 58 -8.08 -1.59 -18.65
N GLU A 59 -8.67 -0.39 -18.74
CA GLU A 59 -10.04 -0.09 -18.33
C GLU A 59 -11.07 -0.78 -19.23
N LYS A 60 -10.71 -1.13 -20.47
CA LYS A 60 -11.60 -1.85 -21.38
C LYS A 60 -11.75 -3.33 -21.01
N GLU A 61 -10.77 -3.91 -20.35
CA GLU A 61 -10.76 -5.33 -20.00
C GLU A 61 -11.10 -5.60 -18.55
N TRP A 62 -10.82 -4.66 -17.65
CA TRP A 62 -10.96 -4.82 -16.23
C TRP A 62 -11.84 -3.73 -15.63
N THR A 63 -12.74 -4.12 -14.72
CA THR A 63 -13.56 -3.22 -13.91
C THR A 63 -13.02 -3.18 -12.49
N LEU A 64 -12.81 -2.00 -11.93
CA LEU A 64 -12.46 -1.85 -10.51
C LEU A 64 -13.68 -2.13 -9.64
N ILE A 65 -13.59 -3.14 -8.76
CA ILE A 65 -14.70 -3.59 -7.90
C ILE A 65 -14.45 -3.40 -6.41
N TYR A 66 -13.19 -3.24 -6.00
CA TYR A 66 -12.77 -2.99 -4.62
C TYR A 66 -11.64 -1.98 -4.61
N ARG A 67 -11.73 -0.97 -3.73
CA ARG A 67 -10.68 0.04 -3.56
C ARG A 67 -10.58 0.48 -2.11
N ASP A 68 -9.50 0.11 -1.46
CA ASP A 68 -9.17 0.58 -0.13
C ASP A 68 -8.23 1.78 -0.21
N VAL A 69 -8.79 2.98 0.00
CA VAL A 69 -8.04 4.24 -0.01
C VAL A 69 -7.09 4.33 1.18
N GLY A 70 -7.51 3.83 2.35
CA GLY A 70 -6.68 3.78 3.54
C GLY A 70 -5.46 2.88 3.36
N ALA A 71 -5.65 1.67 2.82
CA ALA A 71 -4.56 0.74 2.49
C ALA A 71 -3.64 1.34 1.42
N SER A 72 -4.21 1.99 0.41
CA SER A 72 -3.43 2.69 -0.62
C SER A 72 -2.54 3.76 0.00
N ARG A 73 -3.08 4.67 0.81
CA ARG A 73 -2.32 5.77 1.44
C ARG A 73 -1.21 5.26 2.35
N THR A 74 -1.57 4.36 3.26
CA THR A 74 -0.61 3.74 4.19
C THR A 74 0.50 3.01 3.44
N PHE A 75 0.19 2.29 2.36
CA PHE A 75 1.20 1.64 1.52
C PHE A 75 2.22 2.63 0.94
N TYR A 76 1.78 3.73 0.32
CA TYR A 76 2.72 4.72 -0.25
C TYR A 76 3.53 5.44 0.83
N MET A 77 2.91 5.72 1.98
CA MET A 77 3.63 6.29 3.12
C MET A 77 4.71 5.32 3.61
N THR A 78 4.37 4.05 3.87
CA THR A 78 5.35 3.03 4.28
C THR A 78 6.44 2.85 3.25
N ALA A 79 6.10 2.80 1.96
CA ALA A 79 7.08 2.64 0.88
C ALA A 79 8.05 3.83 0.78
N ALA A 80 7.63 5.04 1.17
CA ALA A 80 8.49 6.22 1.22
C ALA A 80 9.30 6.30 2.52
N PHE A 81 8.68 6.06 3.67
CA PHE A 81 9.33 6.22 4.98
C PHE A 81 10.31 5.09 5.31
N LEU A 82 9.99 3.85 4.96
CA LEU A 82 10.79 2.70 5.38
C LEU A 82 12.24 2.74 4.83
N PRO A 83 12.50 3.08 3.56
CA PRO A 83 13.87 3.27 3.08
C PRO A 83 14.63 4.39 3.81
N CYS A 84 13.97 5.53 4.07
CA CYS A 84 14.57 6.64 4.82
C CYS A 84 14.91 6.23 6.26
N PHE A 85 14.01 5.47 6.90
CA PHE A 85 14.22 4.95 8.24
C PHE A 85 15.39 3.96 8.30
N ILE A 86 15.52 3.06 7.32
CA ILE A 86 16.64 2.13 7.22
C ILE A 86 17.95 2.88 7.00
N ALA A 87 17.97 3.88 6.11
CA ALA A 87 19.16 4.69 5.86
C ALA A 87 19.60 5.46 7.12
N GLY A 88 18.66 6.12 7.80
CA GLY A 88 18.93 6.81 9.07
C GLY A 88 19.44 5.87 10.16
N SER A 89 18.82 4.70 10.31
CA SER A 89 19.26 3.68 11.27
C SER A 89 20.66 3.14 10.95
N THR A 90 21.00 3.01 9.66
CA THR A 90 22.33 2.59 9.23
C THR A 90 23.39 3.63 9.57
N VAL A 91 23.12 4.91 9.32
CA VAL A 91 24.02 6.01 9.70
C VAL A 91 24.23 6.03 11.21
N PHE A 92 23.16 5.87 11.98
CA PHE A 92 23.20 5.79 13.44
C PHE A 92 24.08 4.62 13.92
N ALA A 93 23.92 3.44 13.34
CA ALA A 93 24.71 2.26 13.67
C ALA A 93 26.19 2.42 13.31
N ILE A 94 26.49 3.07 12.18
CA ILE A 94 27.89 3.36 11.79
C ILE A 94 28.50 4.33 12.81
N ASP A 95 27.82 5.43 13.13
CA ASP A 95 28.33 6.44 14.07
C ASP A 95 28.69 5.84 15.43
N ILE A 96 27.84 4.98 15.97
CA ILE A 96 28.11 4.29 17.25
C ILE A 96 29.35 3.38 17.16
N ASN A 97 29.50 2.64 16.06
CA ASN A 97 30.53 1.61 15.91
C ASN A 97 31.89 2.17 15.48
N THR A 98 31.94 3.30 14.76
CA THR A 98 33.20 3.86 14.23
C THR A 98 33.71 5.06 15.01
N ASN A 99 32.82 5.88 15.58
CA ASN A 99 33.23 7.12 16.25
C ASN A 99 33.33 6.95 17.78
N SER A 100 34.35 7.58 18.35
CA SER A 100 34.47 7.73 19.81
C SER A 100 33.31 8.58 20.35
N PRO A 101 32.90 8.41 21.62
CA PRO A 101 31.77 9.13 22.21
C PRO A 101 31.81 10.66 22.01
N SER A 102 33.01 11.26 22.05
CA SER A 102 33.22 12.69 21.82
C SER A 102 33.05 13.17 20.37
N ASN A 103 33.02 12.25 19.40
CA ASN A 103 32.94 12.54 17.97
C ASN A 103 31.65 12.00 17.32
N ARG A 104 30.72 11.50 18.12
CA ARG A 104 29.39 11.07 17.67
C ARG A 104 28.50 12.28 17.42
N PHE A 105 27.42 12.09 16.66
CA PHE A 105 26.39 13.12 16.57
C PHE A 105 25.76 13.36 17.95
N ASP A 106 25.50 14.62 18.30
CA ASP A 106 24.95 15.02 19.61
C ASP A 106 23.70 14.20 20.00
N PHE A 107 22.80 13.97 19.03
CA PHE A 107 21.60 13.17 19.23
C PHE A 107 21.88 11.69 19.51
N VAL A 108 22.85 11.10 18.79
CA VAL A 108 23.27 9.70 19.00
C VAL A 108 23.89 9.56 20.38
N GLN A 109 24.78 10.48 20.75
CA GLN A 109 25.45 10.45 22.04
C GLN A 109 24.45 10.56 23.19
N LYS A 110 23.46 11.45 23.08
CA LYS A 110 22.38 11.56 24.06
C LYS A 110 21.60 10.25 24.22
N LEU A 111 21.19 9.64 23.12
CA LEU A 111 20.44 8.36 23.16
C LEU A 111 21.26 7.23 23.79
N VAL A 112 22.57 7.18 23.53
CA VAL A 112 23.45 6.19 24.16
C VAL A 112 23.57 6.44 25.65
N THR A 113 23.79 7.69 26.08
CA THR A 113 23.84 8.04 27.50
C THR A 113 22.52 7.69 28.20
N ASP A 114 21.38 8.07 27.61
CA ASP A 114 20.04 7.75 28.14
C ASP A 114 19.85 6.22 28.26
N ALA A 115 20.33 5.44 27.29
CA ALA A 115 20.28 3.98 27.34
C ALA A 115 21.21 3.38 28.41
N GLU A 116 22.39 3.96 28.63
CA GLU A 116 23.32 3.56 29.68
C GLU A 116 22.75 3.85 31.08
N GLU A 117 22.10 5.01 31.27
CA GLU A 117 21.43 5.37 32.52
C GLU A 117 20.25 4.45 32.85
N LEU A 118 19.47 4.07 31.82
CA LEU A 118 18.33 3.16 31.98
C LEU A 118 18.74 1.70 32.12
N GLY A 119 19.92 1.32 31.62
CA GLY A 119 20.45 -0.04 31.65
C GLY A 119 19.45 -1.07 31.09
N VAL A 120 19.15 -2.11 31.87
CA VAL A 120 18.25 -3.20 31.44
C VAL A 120 16.81 -2.72 31.21
N LEU A 121 16.38 -1.62 31.85
CA LEU A 121 15.01 -1.12 31.70
C LEU A 121 14.71 -0.64 30.27
N VAL A 122 15.73 -0.31 29.48
CA VAL A 122 15.56 0.06 28.06
C VAL A 122 15.05 -1.13 27.21
N ALA A 123 15.29 -2.37 27.65
CA ALA A 123 14.89 -3.55 26.89
C ALA A 123 13.37 -3.67 26.73
N LEU A 124 12.59 -3.29 27.76
CA LEU A 124 11.12 -3.39 27.73
C LEU A 124 10.49 -2.49 26.66
N PRO A 125 10.75 -1.16 26.60
CA PRO A 125 10.23 -0.33 25.52
C PRO A 125 10.80 -0.71 24.14
N SER A 126 12.05 -1.19 24.06
CA SER A 126 12.60 -1.70 22.79
C SER A 126 11.84 -2.92 22.26
N ILE A 127 11.56 -3.91 23.12
CA ILE A 127 10.79 -5.10 22.74
C ILE A 127 9.36 -4.71 22.35
N ALA A 128 8.71 -3.82 23.12
CA ALA A 128 7.39 -3.31 22.80
C ALA A 128 7.35 -2.63 21.43
N LEU A 129 8.36 -1.79 21.13
CA LEU A 129 8.48 -1.13 19.84
C LEU A 129 8.64 -2.14 18.70
N VAL A 130 9.50 -3.15 18.86
CA VAL A 130 9.70 -4.22 17.86
C VAL A 130 8.38 -4.96 17.62
N PHE A 131 7.63 -5.29 18.67
CA PHE A 131 6.34 -5.95 18.55
C PHE A 131 5.32 -5.10 17.78
N VAL A 132 5.21 -3.81 18.12
CA VAL A 132 4.32 -2.87 17.43
C VAL A 132 4.69 -2.76 15.95
N VAL A 133 5.98 -2.60 15.63
CA VAL A 133 6.45 -2.52 14.23
C VAL A 133 6.14 -3.81 13.48
N ALA A 134 6.41 -4.98 14.06
CA ALA A 134 6.11 -6.27 13.44
C ALA A 134 4.61 -6.46 13.20
N PHE A 135 3.77 -6.08 14.17
CA PHE A 135 2.31 -6.11 14.05
C PHE A 135 1.82 -5.20 12.91
N LEU A 136 2.30 -3.96 12.84
CA LEU A 136 1.93 -3.02 11.76
C LEU A 136 2.36 -3.53 10.39
N ILE A 137 3.56 -4.11 10.26
CA ILE A 137 4.01 -4.75 9.02
C ILE A 137 3.07 -5.90 8.65
N ARG A 138 2.67 -6.72 9.62
CA ARG A 138 1.76 -7.84 9.40
C ARG A 138 0.40 -7.37 8.88
N VAL A 139 -0.19 -6.35 9.51
CA VAL A 139 -1.44 -5.73 9.07
C VAL A 139 -1.31 -5.21 7.64
N GLN A 140 -0.22 -4.51 7.32
CA GLN A 140 0.01 -3.97 5.99
C GLN A 140 0.15 -5.04 4.90
N GLN A 141 0.70 -6.22 5.26
CA GLN A 141 0.81 -7.35 4.33
C GLN A 141 -0.53 -8.06 4.08
N LEU A 142 -1.47 -7.98 5.03
CA LEU A 142 -2.79 -8.59 4.90
C LEU A 142 -3.77 -7.74 4.09
N ARG A 143 -3.63 -6.41 4.11
CA ARG A 143 -4.55 -5.53 3.41
C ARG A 143 -4.41 -5.66 1.89
N LEU A 144 -5.54 -5.84 1.22
CA LEU A 144 -5.63 -5.63 -0.22
C LEU A 144 -5.77 -4.15 -0.52
N ILE A 145 -5.15 -3.72 -1.63
CA ILE A 145 -5.21 -2.33 -2.05
C ILE A 145 -6.42 -2.15 -2.97
N ARG A 146 -6.54 -3.02 -3.99
CA ARG A 146 -7.61 -3.01 -5.00
C ARG A 146 -7.91 -4.41 -5.49
N ILE A 147 -9.13 -4.61 -6.00
CA ILE A 147 -9.51 -5.81 -6.76
C ILE A 147 -10.21 -5.37 -8.04
N TYR A 148 -9.80 -5.99 -9.14
CA TYR A 148 -10.41 -5.84 -10.45
C TYR A 148 -11.12 -7.14 -10.84
N GLN A 149 -12.24 -7.00 -11.54
CA GLN A 149 -12.94 -8.11 -12.19
C GLN A 149 -12.81 -7.98 -13.70
N ASN A 150 -12.59 -9.10 -14.40
CA ASN A 150 -12.49 -9.10 -15.84
C ASN A 150 -13.88 -8.94 -16.50
N LYS A 151 -13.98 -8.11 -17.54
CA LYS A 151 -15.23 -7.84 -18.27
C LYS A 151 -15.64 -8.93 -19.24
N LYS A 152 -14.69 -9.71 -19.75
CA LYS A 152 -14.92 -10.83 -20.70
C LYS A 152 -15.19 -12.14 -19.96
N ASP A 153 -14.50 -12.37 -18.85
CA ASP A 153 -14.60 -13.57 -18.01
C ASP A 153 -14.89 -13.18 -16.56
N VAL A 154 -16.17 -13.19 -16.18
CA VAL A 154 -16.64 -12.75 -14.85
C VAL A 154 -16.03 -13.53 -13.68
N GLU A 155 -15.51 -14.74 -13.94
CA GLU A 155 -14.90 -15.63 -12.95
C GLU A 155 -13.43 -15.30 -12.68
N ARG A 156 -12.83 -14.37 -13.44
CA ARG A 156 -11.44 -13.94 -13.28
C ARG A 156 -11.32 -12.60 -12.57
N PHE A 157 -10.42 -12.57 -11.60
CA PHE A 157 -10.13 -11.40 -10.79
C PHE A 157 -8.63 -11.10 -10.74
N MET A 158 -8.30 -9.86 -10.45
CA MET A 158 -6.93 -9.41 -10.21
C MET A 158 -6.88 -8.60 -8.92
N ALA A 159 -6.17 -9.12 -7.92
CA ALA A 159 -5.89 -8.42 -6.68
C ALA A 159 -4.58 -7.64 -6.78
N ILE A 160 -4.61 -6.38 -6.34
CA ILE A 160 -3.43 -5.56 -6.11
C ILE A 160 -3.12 -5.61 -4.62
N ARG A 161 -1.93 -6.08 -4.29
CA ARG A 161 -1.47 -6.22 -2.91
C ARG A 161 -0.06 -5.69 -2.72
N SER A 162 0.31 -5.52 -1.46
CA SER A 162 1.71 -5.32 -1.08
C SER A 162 2.45 -6.67 -1.02
N LYS A 163 3.70 -6.68 -1.49
CA LYS A 163 4.69 -7.75 -1.30
C LYS A 163 5.85 -7.12 -0.52
N ASN A 164 6.24 -7.77 0.57
CA ASN A 164 7.31 -7.29 1.46
C ASN A 164 7.06 -5.85 1.98
N ALA A 165 5.80 -5.48 2.23
CA ALA A 165 5.34 -4.16 2.67
C ALA A 165 5.57 -2.98 1.70
N ILE A 166 6.54 -3.04 0.79
CA ILE A 166 7.01 -1.91 -0.04
C ILE A 166 6.68 -2.07 -1.52
N ILE A 167 6.61 -3.31 -2.02
CA ILE A 167 6.49 -3.57 -3.46
C ILE A 167 5.03 -3.86 -3.82
N GLN A 168 4.51 -3.18 -4.83
CA GLN A 168 3.18 -3.48 -5.35
C GLN A 168 3.23 -4.75 -6.21
N HIS A 169 2.30 -5.68 -5.98
CA HIS A 169 2.23 -6.97 -6.66
C HIS A 169 0.81 -7.22 -7.18
N LYS A 170 0.71 -7.63 -8.45
CA LYS A 170 -0.53 -8.07 -9.08
C LYS A 170 -0.66 -9.57 -8.93
N GLN A 171 -1.78 -10.04 -8.42
CA GLN A 171 -2.10 -11.46 -8.31
C GLN A 171 -3.43 -11.70 -8.99
N GLU A 172 -3.39 -12.38 -10.14
CA GLU A 172 -4.60 -12.91 -10.75
C GLU A 172 -5.05 -14.15 -9.98
N PHE A 173 -6.36 -14.31 -9.88
CA PHE A 173 -6.99 -15.45 -9.23
C PHE A 173 -8.35 -15.69 -9.86
N ARG A 174 -8.83 -16.93 -9.75
CA ARG A 174 -10.20 -17.28 -10.15
C ARG A 174 -11.11 -17.35 -8.94
N ARG A 175 -12.42 -17.24 -9.17
CA ARG A 175 -13.43 -17.30 -8.11
C ARG A 175 -13.34 -18.57 -7.26
N ASP A 176 -13.05 -19.73 -7.85
CA ASP A 176 -12.87 -21.01 -7.16
C ASP A 176 -11.66 -21.03 -6.22
N GLU A 177 -10.73 -20.09 -6.38
CA GLU A 177 -9.58 -19.91 -5.51
C GLU A 177 -9.84 -18.91 -4.37
N ALA A 178 -11.03 -18.29 -4.32
CA ALA A 178 -11.39 -17.28 -3.33
C ALA A 178 -12.49 -17.77 -2.38
N ALA A 179 -12.27 -17.57 -1.08
CA ALA A 179 -13.25 -17.94 -0.05
C ALA A 179 -13.27 -16.93 1.09
N GLY A 180 -14.45 -16.68 1.65
CA GLY A 180 -14.61 -15.97 2.92
C GLY A 180 -14.13 -16.82 4.10
N PHE A 181 -13.45 -16.19 5.06
CA PHE A 181 -13.05 -16.82 6.32
C PHE A 181 -13.74 -16.09 7.48
N TYR A 182 -14.88 -16.63 7.90
CA TYR A 182 -15.67 -16.09 8.99
C TYR A 182 -15.26 -16.78 10.30
N PHE A 183 -14.77 -15.98 11.26
CA PHE A 183 -14.53 -16.47 12.61
C PHE A 183 -15.88 -16.62 13.33
N ALA A 184 -16.02 -17.70 14.11
CA ALA A 184 -17.25 -17.99 14.87
C ALA A 184 -17.63 -16.84 15.80
N ASP A 185 -18.94 -16.66 16.03
CA ASP A 185 -19.51 -15.54 16.77
C ASP A 185 -19.16 -15.50 18.26
N ASP A 186 -18.54 -16.56 18.79
CA ASP A 186 -18.31 -16.80 20.21
C ASP A 186 -17.22 -15.89 20.84
N GLN A 187 -16.66 -14.95 20.08
CA GLN A 187 -15.61 -14.04 20.54
C GLN A 187 -16.11 -12.63 20.80
N SER A 188 -15.58 -11.99 21.85
CA SER A 188 -15.79 -10.56 22.10
C SER A 188 -15.35 -9.72 20.91
N ASP A 189 -16.04 -8.60 20.66
CA ASP A 189 -15.83 -7.76 19.49
C ASP A 189 -14.36 -7.35 19.30
N GLY A 190 -13.65 -7.05 20.40
CA GLY A 190 -12.22 -6.71 20.36
C GLY A 190 -11.32 -7.86 19.93
N ALA A 191 -11.59 -9.08 20.41
CA ALA A 191 -10.83 -10.28 20.01
C ALA A 191 -11.07 -10.62 18.53
N ARG A 192 -12.32 -10.51 18.07
CA ARG A 192 -12.68 -10.71 16.67
C ARG A 192 -11.93 -9.76 15.73
N VAL A 193 -11.89 -8.47 16.08
CA VAL A 193 -11.15 -7.45 15.32
C VAL A 193 -9.66 -7.76 15.30
N ALA A 194 -9.06 -8.10 16.45
CA ALA A 194 -7.64 -8.45 16.52
C ALA A 194 -7.29 -9.67 15.65
N ILE A 195 -8.14 -10.69 15.67
CA ILE A 195 -7.96 -11.89 14.86
C ILE A 195 -8.08 -11.58 13.36
N GLN A 196 -9.03 -10.74 12.94
CA GLN A 196 -9.12 -10.30 11.55
C GLN A 196 -7.86 -9.55 11.11
N PHE A 197 -7.29 -8.70 11.97
CA PHE A 197 -6.03 -8.01 11.69
C PHE A 197 -4.80 -8.93 11.64
N LEU A 198 -4.84 -10.10 12.30
CA LEU A 198 -3.73 -11.06 12.34
C LEU A 198 -3.81 -12.14 11.25
N PHE A 199 -5.03 -12.53 10.88
CA PHE A 199 -5.28 -13.67 10.02
C PHE A 199 -6.04 -13.34 8.74
N GLY A 200 -6.63 -12.15 8.62
CA GLY A 200 -7.50 -11.79 7.50
C GLY A 200 -8.89 -12.41 7.60
N ASN A 201 -9.81 -11.94 6.77
CA ASN A 201 -11.20 -12.40 6.67
C ASN A 201 -11.53 -13.05 5.32
N ILE A 202 -10.57 -13.11 4.39
CA ILE A 202 -10.69 -13.87 3.14
C ILE A 202 -9.41 -14.64 2.85
N GLN A 203 -9.54 -15.63 1.97
CA GLN A 203 -8.44 -16.40 1.41
C GLN A 203 -8.49 -16.31 -0.12
N ILE A 204 -7.34 -16.05 -0.75
CA ILE A 204 -7.15 -16.09 -2.20
C ILE A 204 -5.96 -17.02 -2.47
N GLY A 205 -6.24 -18.19 -3.07
CA GLY A 205 -5.31 -19.30 -3.18
C GLY A 205 -4.83 -19.75 -1.79
N ASN A 206 -3.52 -19.78 -1.58
CA ASN A 206 -2.92 -20.17 -0.29
C ASN A 206 -2.62 -18.98 0.65
N ARG A 207 -3.14 -17.79 0.36
CA ARG A 207 -2.85 -16.56 1.14
C ARG A 207 -4.12 -15.98 1.72
N LYS A 208 -4.02 -15.52 2.97
CA LYS A 208 -5.10 -14.79 3.63
C LYS A 208 -4.94 -13.30 3.47
N PHE A 209 -6.06 -12.60 3.37
CA PHE A 209 -6.14 -11.16 3.23
C PHE A 209 -7.26 -10.59 4.09
N MET A 210 -7.13 -9.30 4.38
CA MET A 210 -8.17 -8.51 5.03
C MET A 210 -8.79 -7.58 3.99
N ILE A 211 -10.11 -7.68 3.85
CA ILE A 211 -10.96 -6.77 3.08
C ILE A 211 -12.00 -6.11 3.99
N MET A 212 -12.54 -4.99 3.55
CA MET A 212 -13.61 -4.29 4.24
C MET A 212 -14.82 -4.20 3.31
N ASP A 213 -16.01 -4.50 3.81
CA ASP A 213 -17.19 -4.69 2.97
C ASP A 213 -17.66 -3.36 2.33
N ASP A 214 -17.44 -2.25 3.01
CA ASP A 214 -17.71 -0.87 2.58
C ASP A 214 -16.80 -0.36 1.44
N MET A 215 -15.68 -1.06 1.19
CA MET A 215 -14.72 -0.69 0.14
C MET A 215 -15.03 -1.35 -1.22
N PHE A 216 -16.09 -2.16 -1.30
CA PHE A 216 -16.60 -2.71 -2.56
C PHE A 216 -17.51 -1.72 -3.27
N ARG A 217 -17.52 -1.80 -4.61
CA ARG A 217 -18.41 -1.00 -5.45
C ARG A 217 -19.88 -1.28 -5.14
N ALA A 218 -20.19 -2.54 -4.86
CA ALA A 218 -21.47 -2.99 -4.36
C ALA A 218 -21.33 -4.39 -3.75
N ASN A 219 -22.24 -4.75 -2.83
CA ASN A 219 -22.18 -6.01 -2.08
C ASN A 219 -22.25 -7.25 -2.97
N ASN A 220 -22.91 -7.17 -4.13
CA ASN A 220 -23.02 -8.29 -5.07
C ASN A 220 -21.65 -8.70 -5.66
N TYR A 221 -20.72 -7.76 -5.85
CA TYR A 221 -19.36 -8.07 -6.31
C TYR A 221 -18.61 -8.93 -5.29
N ARG A 222 -18.70 -8.55 -4.02
CA ARG A 222 -18.09 -9.28 -2.90
C ARG A 222 -18.68 -10.69 -2.79
N SER A 223 -19.99 -10.78 -2.65
CA SER A 223 -20.67 -12.07 -2.47
C SER A 223 -20.46 -13.00 -3.66
N TYR A 224 -20.41 -12.47 -4.88
CA TYR A 224 -20.09 -13.29 -6.05
C TYR A 224 -18.64 -13.76 -6.01
N MET A 225 -17.67 -12.86 -5.79
CA MET A 225 -16.24 -13.19 -5.70
C MET A 225 -15.94 -14.24 -4.62
N LEU A 226 -16.64 -14.20 -3.48
CA LEU A 226 -16.43 -15.09 -2.33
C LEU A 226 -17.27 -16.39 -2.36
N ASN A 227 -17.89 -16.72 -3.51
CA ASN A 227 -18.74 -17.90 -3.68
C ASN A 227 -20.00 -17.94 -2.79
N GLU A 228 -20.49 -16.80 -2.32
CA GLU A 228 -21.73 -16.71 -1.52
C GLU A 228 -22.99 -16.64 -2.38
N THR A 229 -22.85 -16.16 -3.63
CA THR A 229 -23.92 -16.16 -4.63
C THR A 229 -23.39 -16.66 -5.97
N SER A 230 -24.24 -17.31 -6.76
CA SER A 230 -23.98 -17.74 -8.14
C SER A 230 -24.31 -16.69 -9.19
N VAL A 231 -24.99 -15.60 -8.81
CA VAL A 231 -25.43 -14.56 -9.75
C VAL A 231 -24.30 -13.56 -9.99
N PRO A 232 -23.79 -13.42 -11.23
CA PRO A 232 -22.73 -12.46 -11.53
C PRO A 232 -23.25 -11.01 -11.43
N PRO A 233 -22.41 -10.08 -10.98
CA PRO A 233 -22.74 -8.66 -10.97
C PRO A 233 -22.86 -8.10 -12.39
N ARG A 234 -23.70 -7.08 -12.58
CA ARG A 234 -23.78 -6.34 -13.85
C ARG A 234 -22.58 -5.39 -13.96
N LEU A 235 -21.74 -5.62 -14.97
CA LEU A 235 -20.47 -4.91 -15.21
C LEU A 235 -20.63 -3.68 -16.09
#